data_AF-A0A351LBK2-F1
#
_entry.id   AF-A0A351LBK2-F1
#
_cell.length_a   1.000
_cell.length_b   1.000
_cell.length_c   1.000
_cell.angle_alpha   90.00
_cell.angle_beta   90.00
_cell.angle_gamma   90.00
#
_symmetry.space_group_name_H-M   'P 1'
#
loop_
_entity.id
_entity.type
_entity.pdbx_description
1 polymer ?
#
loop_
_entity_poly.entity_id
_entity_poly.type
_entity_poly.pdbx_seq_one_letter_code
_entity_poly.pdbx_strand_id
1 'polypeptide(L)'
;MKRIVLIAGFESFNADLYRKAAQLANSRCPELDVRVFSDRALNTSPQVVADALKGADVFFASLIFDYDQVMWLRERVQHIPIRLVFESALELMSLTQIGAFKIGDKPKGMPKPVKFILDKFSNGKEEDKLAGYISFL
;
A
#
# COMPACT_ATOMS: atom_id res chain seq x y z
N MET A 1 -16.97 7.62 -8.03
CA MET A 1 -16.72 7.02 -6.71
C MET A 1 -15.23 6.75 -6.61
N LYS A 2 -14.55 7.21 -5.56
CA LYS A 2 -13.11 6.98 -5.41
C LYS A 2 -12.88 5.63 -4.73
N ARG A 3 -11.99 4.80 -5.28
CA ARG A 3 -11.74 3.45 -4.77
C ARG A 3 -10.35 3.32 -4.15
N ILE A 4 -10.33 2.81 -2.92
CA ILE A 4 -9.11 2.43 -2.20
C ILE A 4 -9.11 0.91 -2.07
N VAL A 5 -8.03 0.26 -2.50
CA VAL A 5 -7.80 -1.17 -2.27
C VAL A 5 -6.63 -1.33 -1.31
N LEU A 6 -6.87 -2.03 -0.20
CA LEU A 6 -5.87 -2.37 0.80
C LEU A 6 -5.69 -3.88 0.85
N ILE A 7 -4.45 -4.35 0.76
CA ILE A 7 -4.08 -5.76 0.90
C ILE A 7 -3.06 -5.90 2.02
N ALA A 8 -3.42 -6.62 3.08
CA ALA A 8 -2.56 -6.85 4.22
C ALA A 8 -2.07 -8.29 4.26
N GLY A 9 -0.77 -8.48 4.40
CA GLY A 9 -0.16 -9.79 4.61
C GLY A 9 -0.28 -10.31 6.04
N PHE A 10 0.21 -11.54 6.25
CA PHE A 10 0.22 -12.24 7.54
C PHE A 10 -1.18 -12.39 8.17
N GLU A 11 -2.11 -12.91 7.35
CA GLU A 11 -3.45 -13.48 7.57
C GLU A 11 -4.42 -12.93 8.65
N SER A 12 -4.03 -12.30 9.77
CA SER A 12 -4.93 -12.22 10.93
C SER A 12 -4.78 -11.03 11.87
N PHE A 13 -3.58 -10.46 12.07
CA PHE A 13 -3.40 -9.59 13.24
C PHE A 13 -4.13 -8.24 13.13
N ASN A 14 -4.24 -7.68 11.92
CA ASN A 14 -4.81 -6.34 11.71
C ASN A 14 -5.98 -6.29 10.71
N ALA A 15 -6.40 -7.41 10.13
CA ALA A 15 -7.45 -7.42 9.10
C ALA A 15 -8.77 -6.81 9.60
N ASP A 16 -9.17 -7.13 10.83
CA ASP A 16 -10.39 -6.56 11.43
C ASP A 16 -10.26 -5.08 11.77
N LEU A 17 -9.06 -4.63 12.15
CA LEU A 17 -8.78 -3.21 12.33
C LEU A 17 -8.97 -2.46 11.01
N TYR A 18 -8.41 -2.96 9.92
CA TYR A 18 -8.56 -2.35 8.60
C TYR A 18 -10.00 -2.36 8.10
N ARG A 19 -10.77 -3.44 8.33
CA ARG A 19 -12.19 -3.50 8.01
C ARG A 19 -13.00 -2.47 8.81
N LYS A 20 -12.74 -2.31 10.11
CA LYS A 20 -13.37 -1.29 10.95
C LYS A 20 -13.02 0.12 10.48
N ALA A 21 -11.76 0.36 10.13
CA ALA A 21 -11.32 1.64 9.57
C ALA A 21 -12.01 1.95 8.24
N ALA A 22 -12.14 0.95 7.35
CA ALA A 22 -12.86 1.06 6.09
C ALA A 22 -14.35 1.40 6.31
N GLN A 23 -15.01 0.72 7.24
CA GLN A 23 -16.40 1.02 7.62
C GLN A 23 -16.56 2.45 8.14
N LEU A 24 -15.67 2.89 9.02
CA LEU A 24 -15.68 4.25 9.55
C LEU A 24 -15.46 5.29 8.45
N ALA A 25 -14.52 5.05 7.53
CA ALA A 25 -14.27 5.93 6.40
C ALA A 25 -15.49 6.05 5.48
N ASN A 26 -16.09 4.92 5.09
CA ASN A 26 -17.29 4.89 4.25
C ASN A 26 -18.49 5.57 4.94
N SER A 27 -18.62 5.44 6.27
CA SER A 27 -19.70 6.11 7.01
C SER A 27 -19.62 7.64 6.98
N ARG A 28 -18.41 8.19 6.82
CA ARG A 28 -18.16 9.64 6.75
C ARG A 28 -18.09 10.16 5.31
N CYS A 29 -17.73 9.30 4.37
CA CYS A 29 -17.58 9.60 2.95
C CYS A 29 -18.30 8.53 2.12
N PRO A 30 -19.62 8.68 1.87
CA PRO A 30 -20.42 7.68 1.14
C PRO A 30 -19.94 7.44 -0.31
N GLU A 31 -19.29 8.41 -0.93
CA GLU A 31 -18.69 8.27 -2.27
C GLU A 31 -17.31 7.58 -2.30
N LEU A 32 -16.85 7.05 -1.16
CA LEU A 32 -15.63 6.28 -1.01
C LEU A 32 -15.93 4.78 -0.99
N ASP A 33 -15.24 4.01 -1.85
CA ASP A 33 -15.27 2.55 -1.89
C ASP A 33 -13.94 2.01 -1.36
N VAL A 34 -13.90 1.64 -0.07
CA VAL A 34 -12.72 1.00 0.55
C VAL A 34 -12.88 -0.52 0.55
N ARG A 35 -11.96 -1.22 -0.11
CA ARG A 35 -11.91 -2.69 -0.19
C ARG A 35 -10.67 -3.21 0.52
N VAL A 36 -10.88 -4.13 1.46
CA VAL A 36 -9.81 -4.71 2.29
C VAL A 36 -9.70 -6.20 2.01
N PHE A 37 -8.50 -6.66 1.68
CA PHE A 37 -8.17 -8.06 1.44
C PHE A 37 -6.99 -8.48 2.31
N SER A 38 -6.87 -9.77 2.58
CA SER A 38 -5.62 -10.37 3.03
C SER A 38 -4.82 -10.89 1.84
N ASP A 39 -3.52 -11.09 2.03
CA ASP A 39 -2.65 -11.83 1.11
C ASP A 39 -3.24 -13.18 0.67
N ARG A 40 -3.89 -13.92 1.57
CA ARG A 40 -4.58 -15.18 1.24
C ARG A 40 -5.58 -15.03 0.08
N ALA A 41 -6.25 -13.88 -0.02
CA ALA A 41 -7.23 -13.63 -1.08
C ALA A 41 -6.59 -13.59 -2.47
N LEU A 42 -5.29 -13.32 -2.58
CA LEU A 42 -4.53 -13.39 -3.83
C LEU A 42 -4.51 -14.82 -4.38
N ASN A 43 -4.56 -15.82 -3.50
CA ASN A 43 -4.55 -17.23 -3.88
C ASN A 43 -5.97 -17.81 -3.95
N THR A 44 -6.83 -17.47 -2.98
CA THR A 44 -8.18 -18.08 -2.88
C THR A 44 -9.22 -17.41 -3.76
N SER A 45 -9.08 -16.11 -4.02
CA SER A 45 -10.05 -15.29 -4.77
C SER A 45 -9.36 -14.29 -5.72
N PRO A 46 -8.37 -14.70 -6.54
CA PRO A 46 -7.55 -13.79 -7.34
C PRO A 46 -8.37 -12.88 -8.25
N GLN A 47 -9.46 -13.41 -8.82
CA GLN A 47 -10.34 -12.66 -9.71
C GLN A 47 -11.04 -11.49 -9.01
N VAL A 48 -11.51 -11.71 -7.78
CA VAL A 48 -12.18 -10.67 -6.97
C VAL A 48 -11.21 -9.53 -6.65
N VAL A 49 -9.96 -9.87 -6.32
CA VAL A 49 -8.91 -8.88 -6.06
C VAL A 49 -8.55 -8.13 -7.34
N ALA A 50 -8.37 -8.84 -8.46
CA ALA A 50 -8.04 -8.23 -9.75
C ALA A 50 -9.11 -7.21 -10.19
N ASP A 51 -10.39 -7.56 -10.05
CA ASP A 51 -11.48 -6.65 -10.42
C ASP A 51 -11.61 -5.46 -9.48
N ALA A 52 -11.23 -5.60 -8.20
CA ALA A 52 -11.10 -4.47 -7.30
C ALA A 52 -9.97 -3.51 -7.75
N LEU A 53 -8.81 -4.05 -8.13
CA LEU A 53 -7.62 -3.28 -8.53
C LEU A 53 -7.78 -2.54 -9.87
N LYS A 54 -8.52 -3.08 -10.85
CA LYS A 54 -8.72 -2.45 -12.17
C LYS A 54 -9.22 -1.00 -12.09
N GLY A 55 -10.13 -0.72 -11.17
CA GLY A 55 -10.73 0.60 -10.99
C GLY A 55 -10.26 1.35 -9.75
N ALA A 56 -9.12 0.97 -9.17
CA ALA A 56 -8.62 1.59 -7.95
C ALA A 56 -7.94 2.94 -8.25
N ASP A 57 -8.24 3.94 -7.43
CA ASP A 57 -7.52 5.23 -7.42
C ASP A 57 -6.31 5.18 -6.48
N VAL A 58 -6.39 4.37 -5.43
CA VAL A 58 -5.36 4.23 -4.40
C VAL A 58 -5.15 2.75 -4.06
N PHE A 59 -3.89 2.35 -3.97
CA PHE A 59 -3.48 1.03 -3.53
C PHE A 59 -2.61 1.11 -2.28
N PHE A 60 -2.97 0.30 -1.28
CA PHE A 60 -2.18 0.06 -0.09
C PHE A 60 -1.79 -1.41 -0.03
N ALA A 61 -0.52 -1.68 0.26
CA ALA A 61 -0.06 -3.01 0.62
C ALA A 61 0.87 -2.96 1.83
N SER A 62 0.80 -3.99 2.66
CA SER A 62 1.72 -4.18 3.77
C SER A 62 2.04 -5.65 3.98
N LEU A 63 3.27 -5.98 4.35
CA LEU A 63 3.68 -7.33 4.76
C LEU A 63 3.51 -8.41 3.66
N ILE A 64 3.65 -8.06 2.39
CA ILE A 64 3.55 -9.02 1.27
C ILE A 64 4.95 -9.48 0.85
N PHE A 65 5.25 -10.77 1.03
CA PHE A 65 6.59 -11.32 0.79
C PHE A 65 6.62 -12.56 -0.10
N ASP A 66 5.49 -13.23 -0.33
CA ASP A 66 5.44 -14.37 -1.24
C ASP A 66 5.75 -13.92 -2.68
N TYR A 67 6.71 -14.57 -3.32
CA TYR A 67 7.24 -14.14 -4.62
C TYR A 67 6.17 -14.08 -5.71
N ASP A 68 5.34 -15.11 -5.81
CA ASP A 68 4.31 -15.20 -6.85
C ASP A 68 3.24 -14.12 -6.63
N GLN A 69 2.83 -13.90 -5.38
CA GLN A 69 1.92 -12.82 -5.01
C GLN A 69 2.50 -11.42 -5.31
N VAL A 70 3.79 -11.22 -5.03
CA VAL A 70 4.51 -9.97 -5.29
C VAL A 70 4.53 -9.67 -6.78
N MET A 71 4.93 -10.64 -7.62
CA MET A 71 4.99 -10.45 -9.07
C MET A 71 3.59 -10.24 -9.67
N TRP A 72 2.61 -11.02 -9.21
CA TRP A 72 1.22 -10.88 -9.62
C TRP A 72 0.65 -9.49 -9.34
N LEU A 73 0.91 -8.96 -8.13
CA LEU A 73 0.49 -7.61 -7.75
C LEU A 73 1.23 -6.55 -8.55
N ARG A 74 2.56 -6.72 -8.72
CA ARG A 74 3.39 -5.75 -9.44
C ARG A 74 2.86 -5.46 -10.84
N GLU A 75 2.42 -6.47 -11.57
CA GLU A 75 1.82 -6.28 -12.90
C GLU A 75 0.50 -5.50 -12.87
N ARG A 76 -0.29 -5.65 -11.80
CA ARG A 76 -1.68 -5.21 -11.72
C ARG A 76 -1.89 -3.90 -10.98
N VAL A 77 -0.86 -3.38 -10.31
CA VAL A 77 -0.99 -2.12 -9.56
C VAL A 77 -0.27 -0.96 -10.22
N GLN A 78 0.63 -1.21 -11.18
CA GLN A 78 1.44 -0.19 -11.86
C GLN A 78 0.66 0.96 -12.52
N HIS A 79 -0.60 0.75 -12.90
CA HIS A 79 -1.45 1.81 -13.47
C HIS A 79 -2.11 2.70 -12.40
N ILE A 80 -2.19 2.23 -11.14
CA ILE A 80 -2.89 2.93 -10.05
C ILE A 80 -2.07 4.16 -9.63
N PRO A 81 -2.61 5.39 -9.68
CA PRO A 81 -1.80 6.61 -9.57
C PRO A 81 -1.17 6.82 -8.19
N ILE A 82 -1.82 6.36 -7.12
CA ILE A 82 -1.32 6.43 -5.74
C ILE A 82 -1.11 5.01 -5.23
N ARG A 83 0.13 4.68 -4.88
CA ARG A 83 0.52 3.36 -4.37
C ARG A 83 1.36 3.55 -3.13
N LEU A 84 1.01 2.87 -2.06
CA LEU A 84 1.67 2.94 -0.77
C LEU A 84 1.95 1.52 -0.31
N VAL A 85 3.19 1.09 -0.45
CA VAL A 85 3.63 -0.26 -0.09
C VAL A 85 4.59 -0.15 1.09
N PHE A 86 4.27 -0.86 2.17
CA PHE A 86 5.03 -0.83 3.42
C PHE A 86 5.54 -2.23 3.77
N GLU A 87 6.76 -2.31 4.31
CA GLU A 87 7.33 -3.54 4.89
C GLU A 87 7.01 -4.80 4.07
N SER A 88 7.27 -4.77 2.76
CA SER A 88 6.98 -5.85 1.81
C SER A 88 8.23 -6.16 1.00
N ALA A 89 8.17 -7.12 0.08
CA ALA A 89 9.27 -7.39 -0.84
C ALA A 89 9.68 -6.12 -1.63
N LEU A 90 10.99 -5.96 -1.87
CA LEU A 90 11.58 -4.76 -2.48
C LEU A 90 10.95 -4.45 -3.86
N GLU A 91 10.62 -5.48 -4.62
CA GLU A 91 10.01 -5.37 -5.93
C GLU A 91 8.62 -4.74 -5.86
N LEU A 92 7.87 -4.97 -4.79
CA LEU A 92 6.57 -4.33 -4.56
C LEU A 92 6.74 -2.94 -3.94
N MET A 93 7.65 -2.80 -2.97
CA MET A 93 8.03 -1.53 -2.32
C MET A 93 8.39 -0.45 -3.35
N SER A 94 9.15 -0.85 -4.38
CA SER A 94 9.60 0.03 -5.47
C SER A 94 8.46 0.65 -6.29
N LEU A 95 7.23 0.15 -6.15
CA LEU A 95 6.07 0.74 -6.84
C LEU A 95 5.46 1.92 -6.09
N THR A 96 5.89 2.18 -4.85
CA THR A 96 5.35 3.28 -4.04
C THR A 96 5.46 4.61 -4.78
N GLN A 97 4.30 5.26 -4.94
CA GLN A 97 4.15 6.49 -5.70
C GLN A 97 3.08 7.40 -5.07
N ILE A 98 3.43 8.66 -4.85
CA ILE A 98 2.50 9.72 -4.41
C ILE A 98 2.78 10.97 -5.25
N GLY A 99 1.88 11.29 -6.18
CA GLY A 99 2.08 12.41 -7.10
C GLY A 99 3.35 12.20 -7.95
N ALA A 100 4.25 13.19 -7.97
CA ALA A 100 5.53 13.09 -8.68
C ALA A 100 6.60 12.27 -7.94
N PHE A 101 6.36 11.87 -6.68
CA PHE A 101 7.30 11.05 -5.93
C PHE A 101 7.17 9.58 -6.31
N LYS A 102 8.27 8.93 -6.66
CA LYS A 102 8.38 7.49 -6.88
C LYS A 102 9.59 6.95 -6.11
N ILE A 103 9.44 5.82 -5.44
CA ILE A 103 10.57 5.08 -4.87
C ILE A 103 11.33 4.39 -6.03
N GLY A 104 12.61 4.71 -6.24
CA GLY A 104 13.44 4.12 -7.29
C GLY A 104 14.04 5.11 -8.29
N ASP A 105 13.38 6.25 -8.52
CA ASP A 105 14.04 7.42 -9.10
C ASP A 105 14.92 8.02 -8.02
N LYS A 106 16.23 8.23 -8.25
CA LYS A 106 17.09 9.01 -7.32
C LYS A 106 16.49 10.43 -7.21
N PRO A 107 15.72 10.79 -6.17
CA PRO A 107 15.07 12.08 -6.15
C PRO A 107 16.04 13.09 -5.52
N LYS A 108 15.99 14.36 -5.93
CA LYS A 108 16.70 15.48 -5.27
C LYS A 108 16.13 15.82 -3.87
N GLY A 109 15.62 14.82 -3.15
CA GLY A 109 14.93 14.96 -1.87
C GLY A 109 13.44 14.58 -1.95
N MET A 110 12.88 14.30 -0.78
CA MET A 110 11.51 13.84 -0.60
C MET A 110 10.50 15.00 -0.62
N PRO A 111 9.39 14.93 -1.38
CA PRO A 111 8.36 15.97 -1.37
C PRO A 111 7.68 16.14 -0.01
N LYS A 112 7.36 17.38 0.35
CA LYS A 112 6.79 17.74 1.67
C LYS A 112 5.57 16.91 2.09
N PRO A 113 4.59 16.59 1.22
CA PRO A 113 3.44 15.77 1.61
C PRO A 113 3.83 14.33 1.98
N VAL A 114 4.81 13.77 1.27
CA VAL A 114 5.32 12.41 1.54
C VAL A 114 6.06 12.39 2.88
N LYS A 115 6.91 13.40 3.12
CA LYS A 115 7.59 13.59 4.39
C LYS A 115 6.60 13.73 5.56
N PHE A 116 5.52 14.50 5.37
CA PHE A 116 4.49 14.68 6.39
C PHE A 116 3.76 13.37 6.72
N ILE A 117 3.39 12.58 5.71
CA ILE A 117 2.76 11.28 5.93
C ILE A 117 3.72 10.36 6.68
N LEU A 118 4.97 10.26 6.24
CA LEU A 118 5.99 9.42 6.88
C LEU A 118 6.32 9.86 8.32
N ASP A 119 6.42 11.17 8.57
CA ASP A 119 6.64 11.72 9.92
C ASP A 119 5.48 11.40 10.88
N LYS A 120 4.27 11.12 10.36
CA LYS A 120 3.12 10.66 11.16
C LYS A 120 3.15 9.16 11.44
N PHE A 121 3.86 8.38 10.63
CA PHE A 121 4.02 6.93 10.79
C PHE A 121 5.30 6.54 11.55
N SER A 122 6.32 7.41 11.60
CA SER A 122 7.55 7.16 12.37
C SER A 122 7.50 7.82 13.77
N ASN A 123 7.47 7.01 14.82
CA ASN A 123 7.60 7.50 16.21
C ASN A 123 9.05 7.93 16.50
N GLY A 124 9.37 9.20 16.22
CA GLY A 124 10.34 10.02 16.96
C GLY A 124 11.84 9.71 16.88
N LYS A 125 12.29 8.59 16.31
CA LYS A 125 13.74 8.30 16.19
C LYS A 125 14.24 8.55 14.77
N GLU A 126 15.06 9.59 14.61
CA GLU A 126 15.68 9.94 13.32
C GLU A 126 16.67 8.89 12.82
N GLU A 127 17.22 8.05 13.71
CA GLU A 127 18.11 6.94 13.36
C GLU A 127 17.37 5.82 12.59
N ASP A 128 16.09 5.58 12.91
CA ASP A 128 15.24 4.62 12.18
C ASP A 128 14.84 5.14 10.79
N LYS A 129 14.89 6.46 10.56
CA LYS A 129 14.60 7.04 9.24
C LYS A 129 15.67 6.62 8.24
N LEU A 130 16.95 6.73 8.60
CA LEU A 130 18.03 6.37 7.68
C LEU A 130 18.21 4.86 7.55
N ALA A 131 18.06 4.09 8.64
CA ALA A 131 18.15 2.63 8.61
C ALA A 131 17.00 1.99 7.82
N GLY A 132 15.77 2.53 7.93
CA GLY A 132 14.65 2.13 7.09
C GLY A 132 14.92 2.40 5.61
N TYR A 133 15.46 3.57 5.28
CA TYR A 133 15.83 3.92 3.89
C TYR A 133 17.00 3.10 3.32
N ILE A 134 18.01 2.78 4.13
CA ILE A 134 19.17 2.00 3.72
C ILE A 134 18.83 0.50 3.63
N SER A 135 17.88 0.01 4.44
CA SER A 135 17.37 -1.37 4.30
C SER A 135 16.43 -1.56 3.11
N PHE A 136 16.04 -0.47 2.43
CA PHE A 136 15.27 -0.47 1.17
C PHE A 136 16.16 -0.40 -0.09
N LEU A 137 17.48 -0.34 0.04
CA LEU A 137 18.47 -0.43 -1.04
C LEU A 137 19.17 -1.80 -1.02
#